data_AF-A0A6S6SES8-F1
#
_entry.id   AF-A0A6S6SES8-F1
#
_cell.length_a   1.000
_cell.length_b   1.000
_cell.length_c   1.000
_cell.angle_alpha   90.00
_cell.angle_beta   90.00
_cell.angle_gamma   90.00
#
_symmetry.space_group_name_H-M   'P 1'
#
loop_
_entity.id
_entity.type
_entity.pdbx_description
1 polymer ?
#
loop_
_entity_poly.entity_id
_entity_poly.type
_entity_poly.pdbx_seq_one_letter_code
_entity_poly.pdbx_strand_id
1 'polypeptide(L)'
;MVVTKKERFMDVLKTFEQPVTISVWANRVVEHYPAILRQINSTTNEPMTLKTLVANMSLKVSNGEFPSLKILEVKPYREVMYVSEKQKNDLAKKEVHRDIESIVIEDKIESDTKKLVESERYRLEELLSIKEQLNRYFSLNFVLHHAYSLVHHKQGKHHIDNVQLLSKEHALLKKDGDKKFSIEEQKAYIKRIISVHMMIHKHIDINLTDEVLEMLLDRLEKIY
;
A
#
# COMPACT_ATOMS: atom_id res chain seq x y z
N MET A 1 -34.77 0.66 27.57
CA MET A 1 -33.30 0.49 27.69
C MET A 1 -32.65 1.87 27.66
N VAL A 2 -31.82 2.21 28.65
CA VAL A 2 -31.08 3.48 28.64
C VAL A 2 -29.89 3.30 27.69
N VAL A 3 -29.95 3.91 26.51
CA VAL A 3 -28.84 3.89 25.54
C VAL A 3 -27.61 4.50 26.20
N THR A 4 -26.55 3.70 26.31
CA THR A 4 -25.28 4.06 26.94
C THR A 4 -24.57 5.14 26.12
N LYS A 5 -23.66 5.88 26.77
CA LYS A 5 -22.87 6.93 26.09
C LYS A 5 -22.05 6.37 24.91
N LYS A 6 -21.59 5.11 25.02
CA LYS A 6 -20.85 4.41 23.95
C LYS A 6 -21.74 4.11 22.74
N GLU A 7 -22.95 3.61 22.97
CA GLU A 7 -23.90 3.32 21.89
C GLU A 7 -24.27 4.59 21.13
N ARG A 8 -24.53 5.70 21.83
CA ARG A 8 -24.81 7.01 21.19
C ARG A 8 -23.66 7.50 20.29
N PHE A 9 -22.42 7.32 20.74
CA PHE A 9 -21.26 7.67 19.92
C PHE A 9 -21.18 6.80 18.66
N MET A 10 -21.37 5.49 18.80
CA MET A 10 -21.32 4.57 17.67
C MET A 10 -22.49 4.74 16.71
N ASP A 11 -23.69 5.06 17.21
CA ASP A 11 -24.85 5.34 16.37
C ASP A 11 -24.63 6.57 15.50
N VAL A 12 -23.98 7.60 16.04
CA VAL A 12 -23.56 8.77 15.25
C VAL A 12 -22.42 8.42 14.30
N LEU A 13 -21.49 7.55 14.68
CA LEU A 13 -20.40 7.16 13.78
C LEU A 13 -20.93 6.41 12.53
N LYS A 14 -22.00 5.64 12.67
CA LYS A 14 -22.65 4.92 11.56
C LYS A 14 -23.28 5.83 10.50
N THR A 15 -23.57 7.10 10.82
CA THR A 15 -24.19 8.03 9.86
C THR A 15 -23.18 8.62 8.87
N PHE A 16 -21.88 8.41 9.10
CA PHE A 16 -20.83 8.86 8.19
C PHE A 16 -20.54 7.78 7.14
N GLU A 17 -20.64 8.17 5.87
CA GLU A 17 -20.26 7.32 4.74
C GLU A 17 -18.74 7.30 4.48
N GLN A 18 -18.04 8.30 5.00
CA GLN A 18 -16.59 8.49 4.83
C GLN A 18 -15.89 8.54 6.19
N PRO A 19 -14.57 8.25 6.24
CA PRO A 19 -13.76 8.48 7.42
C PRO A 19 -13.90 9.90 7.94
N VAL A 20 -13.94 10.07 9.26
CA VAL A 20 -14.03 11.38 9.89
C VAL A 20 -13.03 11.53 11.02
N THR A 21 -12.56 12.76 11.22
CA THR A 21 -11.76 13.09 12.39
C THR A 21 -12.60 12.98 13.66
N ILE A 22 -11.94 12.71 14.78
CA ILE A 22 -12.60 12.62 16.10
C ILE A 22 -13.32 13.93 16.46
N SER A 23 -12.82 15.09 16.01
CA SER A 23 -13.49 16.37 16.22
C SER A 23 -14.79 16.50 15.43
N VAL A 24 -14.80 16.10 14.16
CA VAL A 24 -16.02 16.07 13.33
C VAL A 24 -17.04 15.10 13.93
N TRP A 25 -16.58 13.92 14.37
CA TRP A 25 -17.44 12.95 15.04
C TRP A 25 -18.03 13.51 16.34
N ALA A 26 -17.22 14.13 17.20
CA ALA A 26 -17.67 14.73 18.46
C ALA A 26 -18.69 15.86 18.25
N ASN A 27 -18.50 16.70 17.23
CA ASN A 27 -19.46 17.73 16.85
C ASN A 27 -20.82 17.13 16.49
N ARG A 28 -20.82 16.13 15.60
CA ARG A 28 -22.06 15.44 15.22
C ARG A 28 -22.73 14.77 16.40
N VAL A 29 -21.95 14.22 17.35
CA VAL A 29 -22.50 13.67 18.59
C VAL A 29 -23.23 14.72 19.41
N VAL A 30 -22.71 15.96 19.48
CA VAL A 30 -23.37 17.07 20.19
C VAL A 30 -24.63 17.52 19.46
N GLU A 31 -24.63 17.54 18.13
CA GLU A 31 -25.83 17.86 17.33
C GLU A 31 -26.98 16.86 17.60
N HIS A 32 -26.67 15.57 17.65
CA HIS A 32 -27.67 14.52 17.92
C HIS A 32 -28.01 14.36 19.41
N TYR A 33 -27.07 14.65 20.31
CA TYR A 33 -27.22 14.46 21.76
C TYR A 33 -26.70 15.67 22.55
N PRO A 34 -27.35 16.84 22.47
CA PRO A 34 -26.85 18.09 23.08
C PRO A 34 -26.75 18.02 24.61
N ALA A 35 -27.55 17.16 25.25
CA ALA A 35 -27.50 16.91 26.69
C ALA A 35 -26.16 16.34 27.17
N ILE A 36 -25.30 15.83 26.28
CA ILE A 36 -23.96 15.35 26.64
C ILE A 36 -23.07 16.46 27.20
N LEU A 37 -23.22 17.70 26.71
CA LEU A 37 -22.44 18.84 27.22
C LEU A 37 -22.95 19.35 28.58
N ARG A 38 -24.18 19.00 28.96
CA ARG A 38 -24.74 19.32 30.29
C ARG A 38 -24.24 18.37 31.38
N GLN A 39 -23.52 17.32 31.02
CA GLN A 39 -22.89 16.41 31.98
C GLN A 39 -21.71 17.11 32.64
N ILE A 40 -21.62 17.00 33.96
CA ILE A 40 -20.49 17.53 34.74
C ILE A 40 -19.24 16.71 34.40
N ASN A 41 -18.16 17.40 34.09
CA ASN A 41 -16.85 16.82 33.93
C ASN A 41 -16.33 16.38 35.31
N SER A 42 -16.05 15.08 35.46
CA SER A 42 -15.53 14.50 36.71
C SER A 42 -14.20 15.09 37.18
N THR A 43 -13.44 15.72 36.29
CA THR A 43 -12.12 16.29 36.61
C THR A 43 -12.18 17.76 37.01
N THR A 44 -13.11 18.55 36.45
CA THR A 44 -13.17 20.01 36.68
C THR A 44 -14.43 20.46 37.44
N ASN A 45 -15.40 19.57 37.70
CA ASN A 45 -16.71 19.90 38.26
C ASN A 45 -17.51 20.97 37.49
N GLU A 46 -17.13 21.22 36.23
CA GLU A 46 -17.80 22.14 35.31
C GLU A 46 -18.55 21.37 34.22
N PRO A 47 -19.51 21.99 33.50
CA PRO A 47 -20.12 21.40 32.31
C PRO A 47 -19.08 20.99 31.27
N MET A 48 -19.26 19.82 30.66
CA MET A 48 -18.36 19.30 29.64
C MET A 48 -18.31 20.23 28.42
N THR A 49 -17.12 20.65 28.02
CA THR A 49 -16.91 21.41 26.77
C THR A 49 -16.71 20.46 25.58
N LEU A 50 -16.89 20.96 24.36
CA LEU A 50 -16.57 20.22 23.14
C LEU A 50 -15.09 19.77 23.11
N LYS A 51 -14.17 20.63 23.57
CA LYS A 51 -12.74 20.30 23.65
C LYS A 51 -12.49 19.12 24.59
N THR A 52 -13.16 19.10 25.75
CA THR A 52 -13.11 17.99 26.70
C THR A 52 -13.73 16.72 26.12
N LEU A 53 -14.85 16.83 25.39
CA LEU A 53 -15.49 15.70 24.73
C LEU A 53 -14.57 15.07 23.68
N VAL A 54 -13.94 15.88 22.82
CA VAL A 54 -12.97 15.42 21.82
C VAL A 54 -11.79 14.70 22.49
N ALA A 55 -11.23 15.26 23.55
CA ALA A 55 -10.14 14.64 24.29
C ALA A 55 -10.56 13.28 24.89
N ASN A 56 -11.75 13.23 25.49
CA ASN A 56 -12.31 12.00 26.05
C ASN A 56 -12.57 10.94 24.98
N MET A 57 -13.15 11.32 23.84
CA MET A 57 -13.38 10.39 22.71
C MET A 57 -12.05 9.88 22.16
N SER A 58 -11.03 10.73 22.04
CA SER A 58 -9.69 10.33 21.62
C SER A 58 -9.04 9.34 22.58
N LEU A 59 -9.17 9.55 23.88
CA LEU A 59 -8.70 8.60 24.89
C LEU A 59 -9.41 7.25 24.77
N LYS A 60 -10.74 7.26 24.63
CA LYS A 60 -11.55 6.03 24.47
C LYS A 60 -11.21 5.26 23.20
N VAL A 61 -10.97 5.96 22.09
CA VAL A 61 -10.47 5.37 20.84
C VAL A 61 -9.10 4.74 21.05
N SER A 62 -8.18 5.42 21.74
CA SER A 62 -6.84 4.90 22.04
C SER A 62 -6.87 3.63 22.89
N ASN A 63 -7.81 3.57 23.83
CA ASN A 63 -7.99 2.44 24.75
C ASN A 63 -8.79 1.29 24.13
N GLY A 64 -9.15 1.35 22.84
CA GLY A 64 -9.92 0.31 22.17
C GLY A 64 -11.35 0.14 22.71
N GLU A 65 -11.95 1.17 23.32
CA GLU A 65 -13.28 1.07 23.92
C GLU A 65 -14.44 0.94 22.92
N PHE A 66 -14.14 1.01 21.61
CA PHE A 66 -15.09 0.89 20.50
C PHE A 66 -14.71 -0.29 19.60
N PRO A 67 -15.29 -1.49 19.81
CA PRO A 67 -14.91 -2.67 19.06
C PRO A 67 -15.10 -2.50 17.55
N SER A 68 -16.19 -1.87 17.11
CA SER A 68 -16.57 -1.71 15.68
C SER A 68 -16.00 -0.44 15.04
N LEU A 69 -14.91 0.11 15.59
CA LEU A 69 -14.24 1.29 15.08
C LEU A 69 -12.92 0.88 14.41
N LYS A 70 -12.67 1.37 13.19
CA LYS A 70 -11.37 1.28 12.53
C LYS A 70 -10.69 2.64 12.53
N ILE A 71 -9.41 2.66 12.89
CA ILE A 71 -8.54 3.84 12.80
C ILE A 71 -7.77 3.72 11.48
N LEU A 72 -7.88 4.72 10.61
CA LEU A 72 -7.33 4.64 9.26
C LEU A 72 -5.96 5.31 9.12
N GLU A 73 -5.73 6.42 9.83
CA GLU A 73 -4.46 7.13 9.79
C GLU A 73 -4.04 7.66 11.17
N VAL A 74 -2.72 7.70 11.38
CA VAL A 74 -2.09 8.33 12.54
C VAL A 74 -1.07 9.36 12.04
N LYS A 75 -1.56 10.51 11.52
CA LYS A 75 -0.96 11.88 11.58
C LYS A 75 -1.58 12.81 10.52
N PRO A 76 -1.78 14.13 10.81
CA PRO A 76 -1.78 14.79 12.11
C PRO A 76 -3.13 14.67 12.86
N TYR A 77 -4.19 14.16 12.22
CA TYR A 77 -5.50 13.95 12.82
C TYR A 77 -5.91 12.49 12.67
N ARG A 78 -6.35 11.86 13.76
CA ARG A 78 -6.84 10.47 13.70
C ARG A 78 -8.20 10.43 13.04
N GLU A 79 -8.28 9.75 11.91
CA GLU A 79 -9.53 9.45 11.22
C GLU A 79 -10.07 8.10 11.66
N VAL A 80 -11.38 8.07 11.92
CA VAL A 80 -12.11 6.90 12.39
C VAL A 80 -13.31 6.65 11.49
N MET A 81 -13.66 5.37 11.34
CA MET A 81 -14.89 4.96 10.67
C MET A 81 -15.53 3.77 11.38
N TYR A 82 -16.85 3.65 11.23
CA TYR A 82 -17.57 2.45 11.66
C TYR A 82 -17.29 1.30 10.69
N VAL A 83 -17.00 0.12 11.23
CA VAL A 83 -16.84 -1.11 10.47
C VAL A 83 -17.71 -2.19 11.11
N SER A 84 -18.70 -2.67 10.37
CA SER A 84 -19.57 -3.76 10.81
C SER A 84 -18.78 -5.07 11.00
N GLU A 85 -19.30 -5.98 11.83
CA GLU A 85 -18.69 -7.31 12.02
C GLU A 85 -18.55 -8.09 10.70
N LYS A 86 -19.50 -7.93 9.78
CA LYS A 86 -19.40 -8.49 8.42
C LYS A 86 -18.19 -7.91 7.67
N GLN A 87 -18.04 -6.59 7.64
CA GLN A 87 -16.91 -5.94 6.98
C GLN A 87 -15.57 -6.28 7.63
N LYS A 88 -15.52 -6.43 8.96
CA LYS A 88 -14.30 -6.90 9.65
C LYS A 88 -13.93 -8.32 9.24
N ASN A 89 -14.91 -9.22 9.23
CA ASN A 89 -14.68 -10.60 8.80
C ASN A 89 -14.24 -10.66 7.32
N ASP A 90 -14.82 -9.82 6.46
CA ASP A 90 -14.43 -9.73 5.06
C ASP A 90 -13.01 -9.14 4.89
N LEU A 91 -12.64 -8.13 5.69
CA LEU A 91 -11.28 -7.57 5.72
C LEU A 91 -10.26 -8.58 6.24
N ALA A 92 -10.55 -9.26 7.35
CA ALA A 92 -9.70 -10.30 7.91
C ALA A 92 -9.52 -11.47 6.93
N LYS A 93 -10.59 -11.91 6.25
CA LYS A 93 -10.50 -12.91 5.18
C LYS A 93 -9.62 -12.43 4.03
N LYS A 94 -9.72 -11.16 3.62
CA LYS A 94 -8.85 -10.58 2.58
C LYS A 94 -7.39 -10.48 3.02
N GLU A 95 -7.12 -10.18 4.29
CA GLU A 95 -5.76 -10.17 4.85
C GLU A 95 -5.17 -11.57 4.86
N VAL A 96 -5.87 -12.54 5.45
CA VAL A 96 -5.46 -13.96 5.44
C VAL A 96 -5.26 -14.48 4.01
N HIS A 97 -6.13 -14.10 3.08
CA HIS A 97 -5.99 -14.51 1.68
C HIS A 97 -4.71 -13.95 1.04
N ARG A 98 -4.39 -12.67 1.27
CA ARG A 98 -3.15 -12.05 0.78
C ARG A 98 -1.90 -12.70 1.37
N ASP A 99 -1.93 -13.05 2.66
CA ASP A 99 -0.81 -13.73 3.31
C ASP A 99 -0.59 -15.13 2.71
N ILE A 100 -1.67 -15.88 2.48
CA ILE A 100 -1.61 -17.18 1.81
C ILE A 100 -1.10 -17.03 0.37
N GLU A 101 -1.58 -16.04 -0.38
CA GLU A 101 -1.11 -15.78 -1.74
C GLU A 101 0.39 -15.46 -1.78
N SER A 102 0.90 -14.67 -0.83
CA SER A 102 2.34 -14.36 -0.73
C SER A 102 3.17 -15.63 -0.53
N ILE A 103 2.74 -16.51 0.38
CA ILE A 103 3.43 -17.78 0.65
C ILE A 103 3.43 -18.67 -0.60
N VAL A 104 2.28 -18.79 -1.27
CA VAL A 104 2.17 -19.61 -2.50
C VAL A 104 3.06 -19.04 -3.61
N ILE A 105 3.18 -17.72 -3.72
CA ILE A 105 4.09 -17.07 -4.66
C ILE A 105 5.56 -17.41 -4.34
N GLU A 106 5.96 -17.30 -3.08
CA GLU A 106 7.33 -17.60 -2.64
C GLU A 106 7.70 -19.08 -2.91
N ASP A 107 6.83 -20.01 -2.53
CA ASP A 107 7.01 -21.45 -2.80
C ASP A 107 7.14 -21.72 -4.31
N LYS A 108 6.33 -21.01 -5.11
CA LYS A 108 6.35 -21.15 -6.57
C LYS A 108 7.65 -20.62 -7.17
N ILE A 109 8.15 -19.48 -6.69
CA ILE A 109 9.44 -18.92 -7.09
C ILE A 109 10.56 -19.90 -6.75
N GLU A 110 10.57 -20.46 -5.54
CA GLU A 110 11.59 -21.42 -5.13
C GLU A 110 11.55 -22.69 -6.00
N SER A 111 10.35 -23.25 -6.21
CA SER A 111 10.15 -24.45 -7.03
C SER A 111 10.59 -24.27 -8.47
N ASP A 112 10.25 -23.13 -9.08
CA ASP A 112 10.61 -22.84 -10.47
C ASP A 112 12.10 -22.52 -10.60
N THR A 113 12.70 -21.82 -9.63
CA THR A 113 14.14 -21.53 -9.58
C THR A 113 14.98 -22.81 -9.53
N LYS A 114 14.52 -23.82 -8.78
CA LYS A 114 15.18 -25.14 -8.72
C LYS A 114 15.20 -25.89 -10.07
N LYS A 115 14.30 -25.55 -10.99
CA LYS A 115 14.16 -26.20 -12.31
C LYS A 115 14.93 -25.48 -13.41
N LEU A 116 15.45 -24.29 -13.14
CA LEU A 116 16.22 -23.52 -14.11
C LEU A 116 17.53 -24.20 -14.44
N VAL A 117 17.89 -24.24 -15.71
CA VAL A 117 19.27 -24.56 -16.11
C VAL A 117 20.19 -23.39 -15.76
N GLU A 118 21.50 -23.64 -15.74
CA GLU A 118 22.50 -22.67 -15.31
C GLU A 118 22.46 -21.36 -16.11
N SER A 119 22.26 -21.45 -17.43
CA SER A 119 22.13 -20.26 -18.29
C SER A 119 20.89 -19.42 -17.99
N GLU A 120 19.74 -20.04 -17.71
CA GLU A 120 18.50 -19.35 -17.33
C GLU A 120 18.64 -18.67 -15.97
N ARG A 121 19.26 -19.37 -15.01
CA ARG A 121 19.54 -18.84 -13.68
C ARG A 121 20.46 -17.62 -13.76
N TYR A 122 21.56 -17.73 -14.51
CA TYR A 122 22.47 -16.62 -14.74
C TYR A 122 21.74 -15.40 -15.34
N ARG A 123 20.90 -15.60 -16.35
CA ARG A 123 20.12 -14.51 -16.96
C ARG A 123 19.18 -13.83 -15.96
N LEU A 124 18.51 -14.60 -15.09
CA LEU A 124 17.65 -14.04 -14.05
C LEU A 124 18.44 -13.27 -12.97
N GLU A 125 19.56 -13.81 -12.51
CA GLU A 125 20.45 -13.14 -11.56
C GLU A 125 21.01 -11.84 -12.14
N GLU A 126 21.38 -11.84 -13.42
CA GLU A 126 21.86 -10.65 -14.11
C GLU A 126 20.75 -9.61 -14.29
N LEU A 127 19.51 -10.02 -14.58
CA LEU A 127 18.37 -9.12 -14.65
C LEU A 127 18.10 -8.44 -13.29
N LEU A 128 18.20 -9.21 -12.19
CA LEU A 128 18.11 -8.68 -10.82
C LEU A 128 19.25 -7.71 -10.52
N SER A 129 20.48 -8.02 -10.94
CA SER A 129 21.65 -7.15 -10.80
C SER A 129 21.44 -5.81 -11.53
N ILE A 130 20.94 -5.84 -12.77
CA ILE A 130 20.62 -4.63 -13.54
C ILE A 130 19.56 -3.80 -12.83
N LYS A 131 18.49 -4.43 -12.32
CA LYS A 131 17.44 -3.76 -11.53
C LYS A 131 18.02 -3.04 -10.30
N GLU A 132 18.85 -3.72 -9.52
CA GLU A 132 19.48 -3.12 -8.34
C GLU A 132 20.38 -1.93 -8.70
N GLN A 133 21.12 -2.02 -9.80
CA GLN A 133 21.99 -0.95 -10.28
C GLN A 133 21.19 0.25 -10.79
N LEU A 134 20.10 0.01 -11.55
CA LEU A 134 19.18 1.05 -11.98
C LEU A 134 18.60 1.80 -10.76
N ASN A 135 18.15 1.06 -9.75
CA ASN A 135 17.57 1.65 -8.54
C ASN A 135 18.59 2.46 -7.75
N ARG A 136 19.80 1.93 -7.57
CA ARG A 136 20.85 2.58 -6.79
C ARG A 136 21.42 3.82 -7.47
N TYR A 137 21.75 3.73 -8.76
CA TYR A 137 22.44 4.81 -9.47
C TYR A 137 21.48 5.95 -9.83
N PHE A 138 20.27 5.61 -10.31
CA PHE A 138 19.28 6.61 -10.75
C PHE A 138 18.26 6.97 -9.67
N SER A 139 18.39 6.43 -8.44
CA SER A 139 17.42 6.61 -7.35
C SER A 139 15.98 6.21 -7.73
N LEU A 140 15.86 5.11 -8.48
CA LEU A 140 14.60 4.59 -9.01
C LEU A 140 14.06 3.41 -8.20
N ASN A 141 12.80 3.04 -8.48
CA ASN A 141 12.10 1.94 -7.83
C ASN A 141 11.63 0.89 -8.86
N PHE A 142 12.53 0.35 -9.68
CA PHE A 142 12.24 -0.81 -10.52
C PHE A 142 12.04 -2.07 -9.68
N VAL A 143 11.07 -2.88 -10.12
CA VAL A 143 10.75 -4.20 -9.60
C VAL A 143 10.83 -5.25 -10.72
N LEU A 144 11.11 -6.49 -10.33
CA LEU A 144 10.96 -7.63 -11.23
C LEU A 144 9.49 -8.03 -11.24
N HIS A 145 8.83 -7.88 -12.39
CA HIS A 145 7.40 -8.12 -12.55
C HIS A 145 7.15 -9.30 -13.48
N HIS A 146 6.26 -10.21 -13.09
CA HIS A 146 5.84 -11.33 -13.94
C HIS A 146 4.79 -10.90 -14.97
N ALA A 147 5.02 -11.16 -16.26
CA ALA A 147 4.05 -10.88 -17.33
C ALA A 147 2.74 -11.66 -17.14
N TYR A 148 2.89 -12.95 -16.82
CA TYR A 148 1.81 -13.83 -16.39
C TYR A 148 1.94 -14.14 -14.91
N SER A 149 0.85 -13.99 -14.16
CA SER A 149 0.78 -14.24 -12.72
C SER A 149 1.29 -15.63 -12.37
N LEU A 150 1.95 -15.77 -11.22
CA LEU A 150 2.42 -17.08 -10.75
C LEU A 150 1.28 -17.93 -10.15
N VAL A 151 0.18 -17.29 -9.73
CA VAL A 151 -0.90 -17.95 -8.96
C VAL A 151 -2.29 -17.84 -9.62
N HIS A 152 -2.52 -16.85 -10.49
CA HIS A 152 -3.84 -16.63 -11.13
C HIS A 152 -4.03 -17.32 -12.50
N HIS A 153 -5.22 -17.15 -13.09
CA HIS A 153 -5.80 -17.89 -14.24
C HIS A 153 -4.90 -18.11 -15.48
N LYS A 154 -3.86 -17.31 -15.70
CA LYS A 154 -2.78 -17.59 -16.67
C LYS A 154 -1.48 -17.77 -15.92
N GLN A 155 -1.21 -18.99 -15.46
CA GLN A 155 -0.05 -19.28 -14.62
C GLN A 155 1.24 -19.24 -15.45
N GLY A 156 2.03 -18.19 -15.23
CA GLY A 156 3.40 -18.12 -15.69
C GLY A 156 4.35 -18.89 -14.78
N LYS A 157 5.62 -18.99 -15.18
CA LYS A 157 6.71 -19.51 -14.35
C LYS A 157 7.58 -18.38 -13.82
N HIS A 158 8.29 -18.60 -12.72
CA HIS A 158 9.44 -17.76 -12.38
C HIS A 158 10.59 -18.09 -13.34
N HIS A 159 10.58 -17.47 -14.51
CA HIS A 159 11.49 -17.74 -15.63
C HIS A 159 11.81 -16.44 -16.39
N ILE A 160 12.98 -16.36 -17.04
CA ILE A 160 13.41 -15.16 -17.78
C ILE A 160 12.38 -14.72 -18.84
N ASP A 161 11.68 -15.66 -19.47
CA ASP A 161 10.65 -15.39 -20.49
C ASP A 161 9.36 -14.81 -19.93
N ASN A 162 9.17 -14.86 -18.61
CA ASN A 162 7.97 -14.38 -17.94
C ASN A 162 8.24 -13.18 -17.04
N VAL A 163 9.46 -12.66 -16.97
CA VAL A 163 9.79 -11.51 -16.12
C VAL A 163 10.23 -10.30 -16.93
N GLN A 164 9.97 -9.11 -16.41
CA GLN A 164 10.34 -7.82 -17.01
C GLN A 164 10.58 -6.79 -15.90
N LEU A 165 11.28 -5.70 -16.23
CA LEU A 165 11.51 -4.62 -15.28
C LEU A 165 10.44 -3.54 -15.45
N LEU A 166 9.71 -3.25 -14.39
CA LEU A 166 8.73 -2.15 -14.35
C LEU A 166 9.04 -1.22 -13.19
N SER A 167 8.62 0.03 -13.29
CA SER A 167 8.62 0.88 -12.09
C SER A 167 7.55 0.33 -11.13
N LYS A 168 7.78 0.47 -9.83
CA LYS A 168 6.85 0.00 -8.80
C LYS A 168 5.44 0.55 -9.02
N GLU A 169 5.32 1.81 -9.40
CA GLU A 169 4.05 2.48 -9.65
C GLU A 169 3.31 1.84 -10.84
N HIS A 170 4.03 1.48 -11.90
CA HIS A 170 3.43 0.82 -13.06
C HIS A 170 3.06 -0.64 -12.74
N ALA A 171 3.92 -1.36 -12.01
CA ALA A 171 3.64 -2.73 -11.57
C ALA A 171 2.33 -2.83 -10.75
N LEU A 172 2.03 -1.81 -9.92
CA LEU A 172 0.78 -1.76 -9.15
C LEU A 172 -0.48 -1.51 -10.00
N LEU A 173 -0.33 -0.92 -11.19
CA LEU A 173 -1.44 -0.58 -12.09
C LEU A 173 -1.69 -1.65 -13.16
N LYS A 174 -0.71 -2.54 -13.38
CA LYS A 174 -0.74 -3.51 -14.45
C LYS A 174 -1.74 -4.62 -14.14
N LYS A 175 -2.50 -5.06 -15.15
CA LYS A 175 -3.43 -6.19 -15.02
C LYS A 175 -2.71 -7.50 -15.37
N ASP A 176 -3.14 -8.59 -14.75
CA ASP A 176 -2.63 -9.93 -15.04
C ASP A 176 -2.78 -10.29 -16.54
N GLY A 177 -1.70 -10.79 -17.13
CA GLY A 177 -1.69 -11.33 -18.49
C GLY A 177 -1.32 -10.32 -19.59
N ASP A 178 -0.83 -9.15 -19.21
CA ASP A 178 -0.15 -8.25 -20.14
C ASP A 178 1.16 -8.86 -20.62
N LYS A 179 1.42 -8.76 -21.94
CA LYS A 179 2.60 -9.37 -22.56
C LYS A 179 3.90 -8.83 -21.94
N LYS A 180 4.92 -9.70 -21.88
CA LYS A 180 6.31 -9.31 -21.61
C LYS A 180 6.74 -8.35 -22.72
N PHE A 181 7.41 -7.26 -22.35
CA PHE A 181 8.06 -6.39 -23.32
C PHE A 181 9.06 -7.18 -24.16
N SER A 182 9.20 -6.82 -25.44
CA SER A 182 10.40 -7.13 -26.20
C SER A 182 11.60 -6.39 -25.63
N ILE A 183 12.82 -6.80 -26.01
CA ILE A 183 14.04 -6.10 -25.57
C ILE A 183 14.01 -4.61 -25.93
N GLU A 184 13.58 -4.27 -27.15
CA GLU A 184 13.49 -2.87 -27.59
C GLU A 184 12.48 -2.07 -26.76
N GLU A 185 11.32 -2.66 -26.46
CA GLU A 185 10.32 -2.04 -25.59
C GLU A 185 10.84 -1.86 -24.16
N GLN A 186 11.56 -2.85 -23.62
CA GLN A 186 12.14 -2.78 -22.29
C GLN A 186 13.22 -1.69 -22.18
N LYS A 187 14.12 -1.59 -23.17
CA LYS A 187 15.14 -0.53 -23.24
C LYS A 187 14.48 0.84 -23.34
N ALA A 188 13.49 0.99 -24.23
CA ALA A 188 12.74 2.24 -24.39
C ALA A 188 11.96 2.63 -23.12
N TYR A 189 11.38 1.65 -22.41
CA TYR A 189 10.69 1.86 -21.15
C TYR A 189 11.64 2.41 -20.08
N ILE A 190 12.80 1.78 -19.89
CA ILE A 190 13.80 2.20 -18.90
C ILE A 190 14.27 3.64 -19.20
N LYS A 191 14.63 3.94 -20.45
CA LYS A 191 15.04 5.29 -20.88
C LYS A 191 13.97 6.35 -20.56
N ARG A 192 12.69 6.04 -20.80
CA ARG A 192 11.58 6.95 -20.49
C ARG A 192 11.41 7.19 -18.99
N ILE A 193 11.47 6.15 -18.17
CA ILE A 193 11.34 6.29 -16.72
C ILE A 193 12.46 7.16 -16.16
N ILE A 194 13.71 6.93 -16.58
CA ILE A 194 14.85 7.75 -16.19
C ILE A 194 14.66 9.20 -16.63
N SER A 195 14.26 9.43 -17.88
CA SER A 195 14.05 10.79 -18.41
C SER A 195 12.99 11.55 -17.61
N VAL A 196 11.85 10.92 -17.33
CA VAL A 196 10.80 11.52 -16.50
C VAL A 196 11.30 11.82 -15.09
N HIS A 197 12.04 10.88 -14.48
CA HIS A 197 12.61 11.06 -13.16
C HIS A 197 13.60 12.25 -13.13
N MET A 198 14.50 12.36 -14.11
CA MET A 198 15.44 13.48 -14.23
C MET A 198 14.73 14.83 -14.43
N MET A 199 13.63 14.86 -15.20
CA MET A 199 12.84 16.08 -15.39
C MET A 199 12.20 16.59 -14.09
N ILE A 200 11.71 15.68 -13.24
CA ILE A 200 11.14 16.02 -11.93
C ILE A 200 12.23 16.53 -10.99
N HIS A 201 13.43 15.95 -11.08
CA HIS A 201 14.56 16.24 -10.21
C HIS A 201 15.51 17.32 -10.76
N LYS A 202 15.02 18.31 -11.54
CA LYS A 202 15.80 19.43 -12.11
C LYS A 202 16.70 20.24 -11.15
N HIS A 203 16.59 20.02 -9.84
CA HIS A 203 17.44 20.63 -8.80
C HIS A 203 18.38 19.65 -8.08
N ILE A 204 18.36 18.37 -8.45
CA ILE A 204 19.35 17.41 -7.96
C ILE A 204 20.46 17.36 -9.01
N ASP A 205 21.62 17.85 -8.61
CA ASP A 205 22.88 17.90 -9.36
C ASP A 205 23.46 16.48 -9.55
N ILE A 206 22.65 15.56 -10.10
CA ILE A 206 23.13 14.23 -10.46
C ILE A 206 23.62 14.33 -11.90
N ASN A 207 24.92 14.51 -12.07
CA ASN A 207 25.63 14.18 -13.30
C ASN A 207 25.55 12.65 -13.52
N LEU A 208 24.35 12.16 -13.85
CA LEU A 208 24.14 10.79 -14.30
C LEU A 208 24.81 10.69 -15.67
N THR A 209 25.94 9.97 -15.74
CA THR A 209 26.59 9.73 -17.01
C THR A 209 25.75 8.74 -17.82
N ASP A 210 25.35 9.14 -19.03
CA ASP A 210 24.62 8.28 -19.99
C ASP A 210 25.36 6.95 -20.24
N GLU A 211 26.69 6.93 -20.07
CA GLU A 211 27.52 5.74 -20.17
C GLU A 211 27.06 4.60 -19.25
N VAL A 212 26.70 4.88 -18.00
CA VAL A 212 26.25 3.84 -17.06
C VAL A 212 24.91 3.26 -17.54
N LEU A 213 24.03 4.11 -18.05
CA LEU A 213 22.75 3.64 -18.62
C LEU A 213 23.01 2.73 -19.82
N GLU A 214 23.82 3.14 -20.78
CA GLU A 214 24.10 2.32 -21.97
C GLU A 214 24.78 0.99 -21.59
N MET A 215 25.72 0.98 -20.64
CA MET A 215 26.30 -0.28 -20.13
C MET A 215 25.25 -1.23 -19.54
N LEU A 216 24.28 -0.71 -18.79
CA LEU A 216 23.20 -1.50 -18.21
C LEU A 216 22.25 -2.04 -19.29
N LEU A 217 21.98 -1.25 -20.34
CA LEU A 217 21.12 -1.65 -21.44
C LEU A 217 21.79 -2.68 -22.36
N ASP A 218 23.09 -2.57 -22.58
CA ASP A 218 23.87 -3.57 -23.32
C ASP A 218 23.90 -4.92 -22.60
N ARG A 219 24.05 -4.88 -21.27
CA ARG A 219 23.95 -6.09 -20.43
C ARG A 219 22.56 -6.69 -20.49
N LEU A 220 21.52 -5.85 -20.41
CA LEU A 220 20.13 -6.26 -20.52
C LEU A 220 19.86 -6.97 -21.84
N GLU A 221 20.36 -6.43 -22.95
CA GLU A 221 20.20 -7.01 -24.29
C GLU A 221 20.83 -8.40 -24.41
N LYS A 222 21.97 -8.63 -23.78
CA LYS A 222 22.65 -9.95 -23.80
C LYS A 222 21.91 -11.04 -23.03
N ILE A 223 21.03 -10.68 -22.10
CA ILE A 223 20.29 -11.64 -21.26
C ILE A 223 18.80 -11.74 -21.58
N TYR A 224 18.28 -10.94 -22.50
CA TYR A 224 16.84 -10.88 -22.79
C TYR A 224 16.35 -12.00 -23.70
#